data_AF-A0AA96XNZ4-F1
#
_entry.id   AF-A0AA96XNZ4-F1
#
_cell.length_a   1.000
_cell.length_b   1.000
_cell.length_c   1.000
_cell.angle_alpha   90.00
_cell.angle_beta   90.00
_cell.angle_gamma   90.00
#
_symmetry.space_group_name_H-M   'P 1'
#
loop_
_entity.id
_entity.type
_entity.pdbx_description
1 polymer ?
#
loop_
_entity_poly.entity_id
_entity_poly.type
_entity_poly.pdbx_seq_one_letter_code
_entity_poly.pdbx_strand_id
1 'polypeptide(L)'
;MSRWIRNGSGGNGQHGTWIDLSYDPKSTAGMTRFGVDIRLVNGAVVSGGPVTVALSNEDGQRLVPAADSLVVDWLASVATHSTTGFPETTGVPVAGSVTLDAVNDDLAAGRFVYRYRDGSELTCTFNVPSPERAAGFLDGDYEDDDDDD
;
A
#
# COMPACT_ATOMS: atom_id res chain seq x y z
N MET A 1 -0.11 9.17 4.37
CA MET A 1 0.16 9.60 2.98
C MET A 1 0.65 8.37 2.25
N SER A 2 0.00 8.02 1.13
CA SER A 2 0.38 6.85 0.32
C SER A 2 1.32 7.25 -0.80
N ARG A 3 2.23 6.36 -1.20
CA ARG A 3 3.28 6.65 -2.17
C ARG A 3 3.61 5.44 -3.06
N TRP A 4 3.85 5.71 -4.34
CA TRP A 4 4.41 4.76 -5.31
C TRP A 4 5.92 4.95 -5.44
N ILE A 5 6.69 3.86 -5.31
CA ILE A 5 8.15 3.87 -5.35
C ILE A 5 8.62 2.80 -6.36
N ARG A 6 9.02 3.21 -7.56
CA ARG A 6 9.49 2.25 -8.58
C ARG A 6 10.84 1.64 -8.26
N ASN A 7 11.76 2.45 -7.74
CA ASN A 7 13.10 2.02 -7.35
C ASN A 7 13.53 2.74 -6.08
N GLY A 8 13.57 2.00 -4.97
CA GLY A 8 13.96 2.53 -3.67
C GLY A 8 13.95 1.44 -2.62
N SER A 9 14.13 1.83 -1.37
CA SER A 9 14.10 0.91 -0.23
C SER A 9 12.79 1.07 0.54
N GLY A 10 12.16 -0.05 0.90
CA GLY A 10 10.99 -0.06 1.78
C GLY A 10 11.36 0.02 3.25
N GLY A 11 10.37 -0.09 4.14
CA GLY A 11 10.56 -0.01 5.59
C GLY A 11 11.52 -1.05 6.18
N ASN A 12 11.80 -2.14 5.46
CA ASN A 12 12.76 -3.18 5.86
C ASN A 12 14.17 -2.99 5.26
N GLY A 13 14.43 -1.88 4.55
CA GLY A 13 15.71 -1.57 3.91
C GLY A 13 15.99 -2.32 2.60
N GLN A 14 15.08 -3.16 2.12
CA GLN A 14 15.27 -3.89 0.87
C GLN A 14 14.93 -3.05 -0.36
N HIS A 15 15.82 -3.10 -1.35
CA HIS A 15 15.62 -2.43 -2.63
C HIS A 15 14.56 -3.14 -3.49
N GLY A 16 13.71 -2.35 -4.12
CA GLY A 16 12.74 -2.84 -5.10
C GLY A 16 11.67 -1.81 -5.47
N THR A 17 10.60 -2.34 -6.03
CA THR A 17 9.36 -1.61 -6.32
C THR A 17 8.42 -1.75 -5.13
N TRP A 18 7.98 -0.62 -4.58
CA TRP A 18 7.19 -0.54 -3.36
C TRP A 18 5.92 0.31 -3.54
N ILE A 19 4.85 -0.12 -2.91
CA ILE A 19 3.63 0.66 -2.64
C ILE A 19 3.59 0.88 -1.13
N ASP A 20 3.79 2.11 -0.68
CA ASP A 20 3.58 2.50 0.72
C ASP A 20 2.15 3.05 0.85
N LEU A 21 1.35 2.39 1.68
CA LEU A 21 -0.03 2.76 1.93
C LEU A 21 -0.18 3.18 3.39
N SER A 22 -0.72 4.37 3.61
CA SER A 22 -0.99 4.88 4.95
C SER A 22 -2.39 5.49 5.03
N TYR A 23 -3.22 4.93 5.90
CA TYR A 23 -4.60 5.29 6.14
C TYR A 23 -4.75 5.97 7.51
N ASP A 24 -5.44 7.09 7.53
CA ASP A 24 -5.85 7.76 8.76
C ASP A 24 -7.28 7.28 9.09
N PRO A 25 -7.46 6.43 10.11
CA PRO A 25 -8.75 5.84 10.43
C PRO A 25 -9.68 6.93 10.97
N LYS A 26 -10.72 7.27 10.21
CA LYS A 26 -11.75 8.17 10.70
C LYS A 26 -12.56 7.46 11.77
N SER A 27 -12.43 7.90 13.03
CA SER A 27 -13.29 7.53 14.17
C SER A 27 -12.90 6.31 15.02
N THR A 28 -11.68 5.77 14.90
CA THR A 28 -11.21 4.71 15.82
C THR A 28 -10.39 5.31 16.95
N ALA A 29 -10.95 5.38 18.17
CA ALA A 29 -10.24 5.88 19.34
C ALA A 29 -8.95 5.07 19.59
N GLY A 30 -7.82 5.76 19.72
CA GLY A 30 -6.50 5.15 19.93
C GLY A 30 -5.79 4.68 18.65
N MET A 31 -6.38 4.82 17.48
CA MET A 31 -5.76 4.46 16.21
C MET A 31 -5.36 5.72 15.44
N THR A 32 -4.07 6.05 15.44
CA THR A 32 -3.59 7.30 14.82
C THR A 32 -3.33 7.14 13.32
N ARG A 33 -2.78 5.99 12.90
CA ARG A 33 -2.48 5.66 11.50
C ARG A 33 -2.22 4.16 11.36
N PHE A 34 -2.71 3.58 10.26
CA PHE A 34 -2.48 2.18 9.88
C PHE A 34 -2.09 2.09 8.41
N GLY A 35 -1.22 1.16 8.05
CA GLY A 35 -0.70 1.06 6.70
C GLY A 35 -0.17 -0.30 6.32
N VAL A 36 0.34 -0.36 5.09
CA VAL A 36 1.10 -1.49 4.58
C VAL A 36 2.13 -1.03 3.58
N ASP A 37 3.36 -1.54 3.70
CA ASP A 37 4.34 -1.52 2.63
C ASP A 37 4.26 -2.82 1.83
N ILE A 38 4.00 -2.70 0.53
CA ILE A 38 3.87 -3.82 -0.40
C ILE A 38 5.07 -3.79 -1.33
N ARG A 39 5.90 -4.84 -1.30
CA ARG A 39 6.98 -4.99 -2.27
C ARG A 39 6.55 -5.88 -3.41
N LEU A 40 6.80 -5.43 -4.63
CA LEU A 40 6.56 -6.21 -5.84
C LEU A 40 7.88 -6.78 -6.38
N VAL A 41 7.77 -7.78 -7.24
CA VAL A 41 8.90 -8.16 -8.10
C VAL A 41 9.40 -6.94 -8.87
N ASN A 42 10.71 -6.85 -9.09
CA ASN A 42 11.27 -5.71 -9.79
C ASN A 42 10.74 -5.63 -11.24
N GLY A 43 10.26 -4.47 -11.66
CA GLY A 43 9.62 -4.29 -12.96
C GLY A 43 8.24 -4.96 -13.07
N ALA A 44 7.54 -5.16 -11.96
CA ALA A 44 6.16 -5.65 -11.95
C ALA A 44 5.24 -4.81 -12.85
N VAL A 45 4.47 -5.48 -13.70
CA VAL A 45 3.45 -4.86 -14.54
C VAL A 45 2.17 -5.70 -14.48
N VAL A 46 1.03 -5.03 -14.30
CA VAL A 46 -0.30 -5.63 -14.38
C VAL A 46 -1.09 -4.91 -15.48
N SER A 47 -1.29 -5.60 -16.60
CA SER A 47 -1.97 -5.06 -17.80
C SER A 47 -2.99 -6.02 -18.41
N GLY A 48 -3.01 -7.29 -17.99
CA GLY A 48 -3.88 -8.34 -18.53
C GLY A 48 -5.14 -8.64 -17.71
N GLY A 49 -5.42 -7.82 -16.70
CA GLY A 49 -6.51 -8.01 -15.73
C GLY A 49 -6.00 -8.14 -14.29
N PRO A 50 -6.89 -8.10 -13.29
CA PRO A 50 -6.50 -8.09 -11.89
C PRO A 50 -5.74 -9.34 -11.47
N VAL A 51 -4.68 -9.16 -10.68
CA VAL A 51 -3.87 -10.25 -10.11
C VAL A 51 -4.11 -10.31 -8.61
N THR A 52 -4.63 -11.43 -8.11
CA THR A 52 -4.83 -11.64 -6.67
C THR A 52 -3.75 -12.54 -6.09
N VAL A 53 -3.10 -12.07 -5.02
CA VAL A 53 -2.13 -12.82 -4.22
C VAL A 53 -2.74 -13.11 -2.85
N ALA A 54 -2.68 -14.37 -2.43
CA ALA A 54 -3.07 -14.79 -1.10
C ALA A 54 -1.97 -14.43 -0.08
N LEU A 55 -2.39 -14.02 1.12
CA LEU A 55 -1.51 -13.76 2.24
C LEU A 55 -1.86 -14.73 3.38
N SER A 56 -0.88 -15.48 3.85
CA SER A 56 -1.04 -16.43 4.97
C SER A 56 -0.44 -15.83 6.22
N ASN A 57 -1.10 -15.99 7.37
CA ASN A 57 -0.49 -15.59 8.62
C ASN A 57 0.55 -16.63 9.06
N GLU A 58 1.82 -16.24 9.10
CA GLU A 58 2.88 -17.02 9.71
C GLU A 58 3.06 -16.60 11.19
N ASP A 59 3.06 -17.62 12.06
CA ASP A 59 3.33 -17.50 13.50
C ASP A 59 2.39 -16.58 14.29
N GLY A 60 1.26 -16.15 13.70
CA GLY A 60 0.33 -15.24 14.36
C GLY A 60 0.86 -13.81 14.48
N GLN A 61 1.90 -13.46 13.72
CA GLN A 61 2.60 -12.18 13.85
C GLN A 61 2.70 -11.40 12.54
N ARG A 62 2.70 -12.09 11.38
CA ARG A 62 2.88 -11.45 10.08
C ARG A 62 2.08 -12.15 8.99
N LEU A 63 1.68 -11.38 7.98
CA LEU A 63 1.12 -11.92 6.75
C LEU A 63 2.23 -12.07 5.72
N VAL A 64 2.32 -13.25 5.11
CA VAL A 64 3.35 -13.59 4.11
C VAL A 64 2.65 -13.91 2.79
N PRO A 65 3.10 -13.32 1.67
CA PRO A 65 2.57 -13.64 0.36
C PRO A 65 2.80 -15.10 -0.03
N ALA A 66 1.94 -15.63 -0.90
CA ALA A 66 2.19 -16.91 -1.55
C ALA A 66 3.55 -16.91 -2.28
N ALA A 67 4.25 -18.05 -2.25
CA ALA A 67 5.52 -18.23 -2.95
C ALA A 67 5.36 -17.96 -4.47
N ASP A 68 6.44 -17.48 -5.10
CA ASP A 68 6.52 -17.18 -6.54
C ASP A 68 5.41 -16.23 -7.05
N SER A 69 4.86 -15.40 -6.16
CA SER A 69 3.82 -14.43 -6.50
C SER A 69 4.39 -13.06 -6.87
N LEU A 70 3.55 -12.21 -7.46
CA LEU A 70 3.91 -10.86 -7.87
C LEU A 70 4.29 -9.95 -6.68
N VAL A 71 3.74 -10.26 -5.50
CA VAL A 71 4.01 -9.56 -4.24
C VAL A 71 5.02 -10.39 -3.46
N VAL A 72 6.20 -9.83 -3.21
CA VAL A 72 7.30 -10.57 -2.58
C VAL A 72 7.45 -10.27 -1.09
N ASP A 73 7.00 -9.10 -0.64
CA ASP A 73 6.94 -8.76 0.78
C ASP A 73 5.64 -8.00 1.10
N TRP A 74 5.12 -8.26 2.31
CA TRP A 74 3.95 -7.61 2.88
C TRP A 74 4.25 -7.18 4.31
N LEU A 75 4.32 -5.88 4.56
CA LEU A 75 4.69 -5.33 5.85
C LEU A 75 3.56 -4.43 6.37
N ALA A 76 2.72 -4.97 7.24
CA ALA A 76 1.74 -4.15 7.95
C ALA A 76 2.46 -3.16 8.88
N SER A 77 1.99 -1.92 8.91
CA SER A 77 2.56 -0.85 9.73
C SER A 77 1.50 -0.18 10.61
N VAL A 78 1.88 0.13 11.84
CA VAL A 78 1.06 0.87 12.80
C VAL A 78 1.84 2.06 13.35
N ALA A 79 1.29 3.26 13.19
CA ALA A 79 1.96 4.55 13.42
C ALA A 79 3.31 4.70 12.68
N THR A 80 3.75 5.95 12.51
CA THR A 80 4.33 6.39 11.23
C THR A 80 5.56 5.67 10.69
N HIS A 81 6.52 5.11 11.45
CA HIS A 81 7.75 4.58 10.82
C HIS A 81 8.54 3.53 11.62
N SER A 82 8.00 2.88 12.67
CA SER A 82 8.88 2.05 13.53
C SER A 82 8.27 0.82 14.19
N THR A 83 7.02 0.47 13.89
CA THR A 83 6.45 -0.78 14.39
C THR A 83 5.75 -1.51 13.25
N THR A 84 6.41 -2.58 12.79
CA THR A 84 5.77 -3.58 11.94
C THR A 84 4.78 -4.36 12.78
N GLY A 85 3.58 -4.58 12.25
CA GLY A 85 2.55 -5.34 12.94
C GLY A 85 1.15 -4.83 12.67
N PHE A 86 0.22 -5.35 13.46
CA PHE A 86 -1.20 -5.06 13.33
C PHE A 86 -1.70 -4.23 14.52
N PRO A 87 -2.72 -3.40 14.32
CA PRO A 87 -3.32 -2.63 15.40
C PRO A 87 -3.93 -3.56 16.46
N GLU A 88 -3.62 -3.34 17.74
CA GLU A 88 -4.19 -4.13 18.84
C GLU A 88 -5.72 -4.08 18.86
N THR A 89 -6.31 -2.94 18.48
CA THR A 89 -7.75 -2.72 18.44
C THR A 89 -8.48 -3.61 17.43
N THR A 90 -7.84 -3.91 16.29
CA THR A 90 -8.39 -4.85 15.29
C THR A 90 -7.87 -6.27 15.49
N GLY A 91 -6.78 -6.43 16.25
CA GLY A 91 -6.06 -7.68 16.39
C GLY A 91 -5.29 -8.07 15.13
N VAL A 92 -4.76 -9.30 15.15
CA VAL A 92 -3.97 -9.88 14.05
C VAL A 92 -4.90 -10.65 13.09
N PRO A 93 -4.89 -10.35 11.78
CA PRO A 93 -5.64 -11.12 10.77
C PRO A 93 -5.16 -12.57 10.68
N VAL A 94 -6.05 -13.54 10.55
CA VAL A 94 -5.68 -14.95 10.34
C VAL A 94 -5.25 -15.24 8.90
N ALA A 95 -5.67 -14.41 7.95
CA ALA A 95 -5.29 -14.47 6.55
C ALA A 95 -5.54 -13.12 5.88
N GLY A 96 -5.09 -12.98 4.64
CA GLY A 96 -5.44 -11.85 3.81
C GLY A 96 -5.34 -12.15 2.32
N SER A 97 -5.61 -11.14 1.53
CA SER A 97 -5.34 -11.15 0.10
C SER A 97 -5.10 -9.72 -0.39
N VAL A 98 -4.28 -9.59 -1.43
CA VAL A 98 -4.11 -8.34 -2.17
C VAL A 98 -4.45 -8.58 -3.62
N THR A 99 -5.28 -7.72 -4.18
CA THR A 99 -5.62 -7.70 -5.60
C THR A 99 -5.03 -6.45 -6.20
N LEU A 100 -4.17 -6.62 -7.19
CA LEU A 100 -3.58 -5.55 -7.99
C LEU A 100 -4.42 -5.43 -9.26
N ASP A 101 -5.16 -4.33 -9.38
CA ASP A 101 -5.98 -4.05 -10.55
C ASP A 101 -5.13 -3.44 -11.69
N ALA A 102 -4.13 -2.62 -11.33
CA ALA A 102 -3.18 -2.05 -12.26
C ALA A 102 -1.85 -1.76 -11.57
N VAL A 103 -0.75 -2.08 -12.25
CA VAL A 103 0.61 -1.71 -11.85
C VAL A 103 1.35 -1.36 -13.12
N ASN A 104 1.79 -0.11 -13.24
CA ASN A 104 2.56 0.38 -14.38
C ASN A 104 3.41 1.59 -13.95
N ASP A 105 4.03 2.24 -14.93
CA ASP A 105 4.89 3.41 -14.70
C ASP A 105 4.14 4.61 -14.09
N ASP A 106 2.85 4.73 -14.37
CA ASP A 106 2.01 5.86 -13.98
C ASP A 106 1.27 5.66 -12.65
N LEU A 107 0.94 4.43 -12.28
CA LEU A 107 0.09 4.16 -11.12
C LEU A 107 0.20 2.72 -10.59
N ALA A 108 -0.14 2.59 -9.31
CA ALA A 108 -0.47 1.34 -8.66
C ALA A 108 -1.86 1.43 -8.03
N ALA A 109 -2.78 0.57 -8.46
CA ALA A 109 -4.15 0.54 -7.98
C ALA A 109 -4.57 -0.90 -7.64
N GLY A 110 -5.43 -1.01 -6.65
CA GLY A 110 -5.85 -2.30 -6.15
C GLY A 110 -6.64 -2.22 -4.86
N ARG A 111 -6.72 -3.37 -4.21
CA ARG A 111 -7.28 -3.50 -2.86
C ARG A 111 -6.61 -4.61 -2.10
N PHE A 112 -6.71 -4.57 -0.78
CA PHE A 112 -6.39 -5.71 0.06
C PHE A 112 -7.51 -5.96 1.06
N VAL A 113 -7.60 -7.22 1.48
CA VAL A 113 -8.57 -7.72 2.45
C VAL A 113 -7.81 -8.43 3.56
N TYR A 114 -8.06 -8.04 4.79
CA TYR A 114 -7.68 -8.79 5.98
C TYR A 114 -8.87 -9.57 6.50
N ARG A 115 -8.64 -10.82 6.87
CA ARG A 115 -9.65 -11.71 7.45
C ARG A 115 -9.27 -12.01 8.89
N TYR A 116 -10.18 -11.80 9.83
CA TYR A 116 -9.96 -12.01 11.25
C TYR A 116 -10.60 -13.30 11.74
N ARG A 117 -10.19 -13.76 12.93
CA ARG A 117 -10.66 -15.04 13.51
C ARG A 117 -12.16 -15.05 13.80
N ASP A 118 -12.73 -13.90 14.10
CA ASP A 118 -14.17 -13.72 14.34
C ASP A 118 -15.00 -13.73 13.03
N GLY A 119 -14.34 -13.86 11.88
CA GLY A 119 -14.96 -13.84 10.56
C GLY A 119 -15.16 -12.45 9.98
N SER A 120 -14.78 -11.38 10.70
CA SER A 120 -14.81 -10.03 10.17
C SER A 120 -13.74 -9.83 9.10
N GLU A 121 -13.99 -8.90 8.17
CA GLU A 121 -13.06 -8.53 7.13
C GLU A 121 -12.82 -7.01 7.12
N LEU A 122 -11.54 -6.61 6.99
CA LEU A 122 -11.16 -5.24 6.70
C LEU A 122 -10.74 -5.14 5.24
N THR A 123 -11.48 -4.38 4.44
CA THR A 123 -11.15 -4.12 3.04
C THR A 123 -10.62 -2.71 2.88
N CYS A 124 -9.45 -2.58 2.26
CA CYS A 124 -8.84 -1.29 1.94
C CYS A 124 -8.56 -1.23 0.44
N THR A 125 -9.02 -0.17 -0.22
CA THR A 125 -8.74 0.11 -1.63
C THR A 125 -7.66 1.19 -1.73
N PHE A 126 -6.81 1.08 -2.73
CA PHE A 126 -5.79 2.09 -3.03
C PHE A 126 -5.75 2.42 -4.52
N ASN A 127 -5.44 3.68 -4.80
CA ASN A 127 -5.16 4.17 -6.13
C ASN A 127 -4.06 5.23 -5.97
N VAL A 128 -2.82 4.82 -6.23
CA VAL A 128 -1.63 5.60 -5.93
C VAL A 128 -0.93 5.97 -7.24
N PRO A 129 -1.02 7.25 -7.68
CA PRO A 129 -0.30 7.70 -8.86
C PRO A 129 1.21 7.74 -8.60
N SER A 130 1.98 7.70 -9.69
CA SER A 130 3.42 7.92 -9.64
C SER A 130 3.74 9.34 -9.18
N PRO A 131 4.94 9.58 -8.61
CA PRO A 131 5.34 10.93 -8.20
C PRO A 131 5.26 11.94 -9.35
N GLU A 132 5.60 11.52 -10.58
CA GLU A 132 5.52 12.35 -11.79
C GLU A 132 4.08 12.75 -12.11
N ARG A 133 3.15 11.77 -12.06
CA ARG A 133 1.71 12.02 -12.22
C ARG A 133 1.14 12.89 -11.10
N ALA A 134 1.54 12.64 -9.85
CA ALA A 134 1.07 13.38 -8.69
C ALA A 134 1.54 14.85 -8.71
N ALA A 135 2.77 15.11 -9.20
CA ALA A 135 3.30 16.45 -9.38
C ALA A 135 2.55 17.23 -10.48
N GLY A 136 2.14 16.56 -11.56
CA GLY A 136 1.33 17.17 -12.63
C GLY A 136 -0.08 17.63 -12.21
N PHE A 137 -0.55 17.29 -11.00
CA PHE A 137 -1.79 17.84 -10.42
C PHE A 137 -1.55 19.09 -9.55
N LEU A 138 -0.30 19.43 -9.24
CA LEU A 138 0.08 20.62 -8.45
C LEU A 138 0.64 21.76 -9.32
N ASP A 139 0.85 21.51 -10.61
CA ASP A 139 1.26 22.51 -11.61
C ASP A 139 0.04 23.05 -12.37
N GLY A 140 -1.04 23.35 -11.62
CA GLY A 140 -2.14 24.15 -12.13
C GLY A 140 -1.70 25.61 -12.09
N ASP A 141 -1.26 26.11 -13.24
CA ASP A 141 -1.55 27.46 -13.73
C ASP A 141 -1.96 28.50 -12.66
N TYR A 142 -0.96 29.10 -12.01
CA TYR A 142 -1.06 30.52 -11.70
C TYR A 142 -0.64 31.24 -12.99
N GLU A 143 -1.61 31.53 -13.86
CA GLU A 143 -1.48 32.69 -14.72
C GLU A 143 -1.36 33.88 -13.77
N ASP A 144 -0.12 34.26 -13.48
CA ASP A 144 0.18 35.56 -12.89
C ASP A 144 -0.11 36.57 -14.01
N ASP A 145 -1.38 36.98 -14.08
CA ASP A 145 -1.80 38.23 -14.73
C ASP A 145 -1.15 39.38 -13.96
N ASP A 146 0.16 39.56 -14.15
CA ASP A 146 0.84 40.81 -13.86
C ASP A 146 1.12 41.49 -15.19
N ASP A 147 0.06 42.16 -15.67
CA ASP A 147 0.17 43.41 -16.41
C ASP A 147 1.19 44.31 -15.71
N ASP A 148 2.31 44.65 -16.36
CA ASP A 148 2.97 45.95 -16.16
C ASP A 148 3.92 46.30 -17.32
N ASP A 149 3.62 47.46 -17.91
CA ASP A 149 4.35 48.37 -18.83
C ASP A 149 4.47 48.10 -20.34
#